data_AF-A0A920VVP5-F1
#
_entry.id   AF-A0A920VVP5-F1
#
_cell.length_a   1.000
_cell.length_b   1.000
_cell.length_c   1.000
_cell.angle_alpha   90.00
_cell.angle_beta   90.00
_cell.angle_gamma   90.00
#
_symmetry.space_group_name_H-M   'P 1'
#
loop_
_entity.id
_entity.type
_entity.pdbx_description
1 polymer ?
#
loop_
_entity_poly.entity_id
_entity_poly.type
_entity_poly.pdbx_seq_one_letter_code
_entity_poly.pdbx_strand_id
1 'polypeptide(L)'
;MIESEVNNMREDAARRVGMDPKDLKEDLFPKETFEEEAKKRVSVGIILNKIIEEKSIKADGERVRKIIEDRAAMYKEPQQVVNWFYSNEEQLRSIESISLEEQVVEILLSEASQLRRN
;
A
#
# COMPACT_ATOMS: atom_id res chain seq x y z
N MET A 1 -12.58 5.59 8.72
CA MET A 1 -11.64 5.23 7.62
C MET A 1 -11.17 6.47 6.87
N ILE A 2 -12.07 7.25 6.23
CA ILE A 2 -11.68 8.46 5.49
C ILE A 2 -10.96 9.49 6.37
N GLU A 3 -11.50 9.80 7.56
CA GLU A 3 -10.86 10.74 8.48
C GLU A 3 -9.47 10.27 8.94
N SER A 4 -9.30 8.97 9.16
CA SER A 4 -8.00 8.39 9.48
C SER A 4 -7.01 8.57 8.34
N GLU A 5 -7.45 8.35 7.10
CA GLU A 5 -6.61 8.53 5.92
C GLU A 5 -6.26 10.01 5.70
N VAL A 6 -7.21 10.93 5.92
CA VAL A 6 -6.92 12.38 5.92
C VAL A 6 -5.81 12.71 6.91
N ASN A 7 -5.88 12.19 8.14
CA ASN A 7 -4.84 12.43 9.13
C ASN A 7 -3.50 11.80 8.72
N ASN A 8 -3.48 10.57 8.22
CA ASN A 8 -2.27 9.92 7.69
C ASN A 8 -1.61 10.78 6.60
N MET A 9 -2.40 11.27 5.65
CA MET A 9 -1.92 12.12 4.56
C MET A 9 -1.37 13.47 5.04
N ARG A 10 -1.97 14.05 6.09
CA ARG A 10 -1.47 15.27 6.74
C ARG A 10 -0.13 15.03 7.41
N GLU A 11 0.02 13.93 8.12
CA GLU A 11 1.31 13.54 8.73
C GLU A 11 2.39 13.29 7.69
N ASP A 12 2.05 12.61 6.58
CA ASP A 12 2.98 12.43 5.47
C ASP A 12 3.41 13.76 4.84
N ALA A 13 2.48 14.70 4.69
CA ALA A 13 2.77 16.03 4.18
C ALA A 13 3.72 16.79 5.12
N ALA A 14 3.48 16.74 6.43
CA ALA A 14 4.36 17.34 7.44
C ALA A 14 5.78 16.73 7.38
N ARG A 15 5.89 15.39 7.35
CA ARG A 15 7.18 14.70 7.24
C ARG A 15 7.96 15.11 6.00
N ARG A 16 7.29 15.26 4.85
CA ARG A 16 7.93 15.69 3.59
C ARG A 16 8.56 17.08 3.65
N VAL A 17 8.04 17.97 4.49
CA VAL A 17 8.58 19.32 4.68
C VAL A 17 9.49 19.43 5.92
N GLY A 18 9.83 18.29 6.55
CA GLY A 18 10.71 18.24 7.72
C GLY A 18 10.04 18.70 9.03
N MET A 19 8.71 18.68 9.11
CA MET A 19 7.94 19.00 10.31
C MET A 19 7.62 17.73 11.10
N ASP A 20 7.72 17.80 12.44
CA ASP A 20 7.25 16.73 13.32
C ASP A 20 5.71 16.66 13.26
N PRO A 21 5.11 15.49 13.00
CA PRO A 21 3.66 15.31 13.05
C PRO A 21 2.99 15.80 14.35
N LYS A 22 3.72 15.86 15.47
CA LYS A 22 3.19 16.40 16.74
C LYS A 22 2.98 17.92 16.70
N ASP A 23 3.70 18.61 15.82
CA ASP A 23 3.60 20.06 15.61
C ASP A 23 2.61 20.42 14.49
N LEU A 24 1.82 19.44 14.01
CA LEU A 24 0.80 19.64 12.99
C LEU A 24 -0.27 20.64 13.47
N LYS A 25 -0.23 21.82 12.90
CA LYS A 25 -1.31 22.80 13.02
C LYS A 25 -2.30 22.65 11.86
N GLU A 26 -3.57 22.87 12.16
CA GLU A 26 -4.67 22.68 11.22
C GLU A 26 -4.66 23.71 10.08
N ASP A 27 -4.12 24.90 10.32
CA ASP A 27 -3.94 25.97 9.35
C ASP A 27 -2.87 25.67 8.28
N LEU A 28 -1.80 24.96 8.65
CA LEU A 28 -0.69 24.62 7.75
C LEU A 28 -1.04 23.48 6.77
N PHE A 29 -1.86 22.53 7.22
CA PHE A 29 -2.32 21.40 6.42
C PHE A 29 -3.83 21.19 6.63
N PRO A 30 -4.69 22.01 6.01
CA PRO A 30 -6.13 21.94 6.19
C PRO A 30 -6.69 20.60 5.71
N LYS A 31 -7.60 20.00 6.47
CA LYS A 31 -8.13 18.65 6.19
C LYS A 31 -8.81 18.58 4.83
N GLU A 32 -9.52 19.64 4.46
CA GLU A 32 -10.29 19.78 3.22
C GLU A 32 -9.41 19.58 1.98
N THR A 33 -8.11 19.88 2.08
CA THR A 33 -7.15 19.68 0.98
C THR A 33 -6.84 18.21 0.71
N PHE A 34 -7.13 17.31 1.66
CA PHE A 34 -6.85 15.88 1.57
C PHE A 34 -8.11 15.02 1.40
N GLU A 35 -9.31 15.56 1.67
CA GLU A 35 -10.55 14.78 1.76
C GLU A 35 -10.86 13.99 0.48
N GLU A 36 -10.76 14.63 -0.69
CA GLU A 36 -11.11 13.97 -1.95
C GLU A 36 -10.16 12.82 -2.30
N GLU A 37 -8.85 13.02 -2.09
CA GLU A 37 -7.86 11.97 -2.31
C GLU A 37 -7.98 10.85 -1.26
N ALA A 38 -8.25 11.20 0.01
CA ALA A 38 -8.50 10.21 1.07
C ALA A 38 -9.75 9.37 0.78
N LYS A 39 -10.85 9.98 0.32
CA LYS A 39 -12.06 9.26 -0.13
C LYS A 39 -11.73 8.28 -1.25
N LYS A 40 -10.94 8.71 -2.24
CA LYS A 40 -10.54 7.87 -3.37
C LYS A 40 -9.71 6.68 -2.91
N ARG A 41 -8.69 6.90 -2.08
CA ARG A 41 -7.81 5.84 -1.53
C ARG A 41 -8.60 4.82 -0.72
N VAL A 42 -9.45 5.28 0.20
CA VAL A 42 -10.29 4.40 1.00
C VAL A 42 -11.25 3.60 0.12
N SER A 43 -11.87 4.22 -0.88
CA SER A 43 -12.78 3.52 -1.81
C SER A 43 -12.05 2.45 -2.62
N VAL A 44 -10.87 2.74 -3.15
CA VAL A 44 -10.04 1.77 -3.87
C VAL A 44 -9.66 0.60 -2.96
N GLY A 45 -9.22 0.88 -1.74
CA GLY A 45 -8.89 -0.17 -0.76
C GLY A 45 -10.08 -1.08 -0.43
N ILE A 46 -11.29 -0.52 -0.33
CA ILE A 46 -12.52 -1.31 -0.12
C ILE A 46 -12.81 -2.21 -1.32
N ILE A 47 -12.73 -1.67 -2.54
CA ILE A 47 -12.96 -2.44 -3.77
C ILE A 47 -11.93 -3.57 -3.89
N LEU A 48 -10.66 -3.27 -3.66
CA LEU A 48 -9.58 -4.24 -3.68
C LEU A 48 -9.84 -5.38 -2.69
N ASN A 49 -10.13 -5.05 -1.43
CA ASN A 49 -10.45 -6.03 -0.39
C ASN A 49 -11.64 -6.90 -0.77
N LYS A 50 -12.67 -6.31 -1.40
CA LYS A 50 -13.83 -7.08 -1.84
C LYS A 50 -13.48 -8.08 -2.94
N ILE A 51 -12.65 -7.70 -3.91
CA ILE A 51 -12.19 -8.61 -4.97
C ILE A 51 -11.34 -9.75 -4.39
N ILE A 52 -10.45 -9.44 -3.44
CA ILE A 52 -9.62 -10.44 -2.75
C ILE A 52 -10.50 -11.47 -2.06
N GLU A 53 -11.52 -11.02 -1.32
CA GLU A 53 -12.48 -11.89 -0.63
C GLU A 53 -13.27 -12.76 -1.63
N GLU A 54 -13.91 -12.14 -2.63
CA GLU A 54 -14.78 -12.83 -3.59
C GLU A 54 -14.03 -13.86 -4.43
N LYS A 55 -12.78 -13.57 -4.83
CA LYS A 55 -11.95 -14.49 -5.61
C LYS A 55 -11.05 -15.36 -4.73
N SER A 56 -11.15 -15.24 -3.40
CA SER A 56 -10.33 -15.99 -2.43
C SER A 56 -8.82 -15.93 -2.71
N ILE A 57 -8.34 -14.74 -3.09
CA ILE A 57 -6.94 -14.50 -3.46
C ILE A 57 -6.10 -14.57 -2.18
N LYS A 58 -4.95 -15.25 -2.25
CA LYS A 58 -3.98 -15.33 -1.17
C LYS A 58 -2.68 -14.68 -1.61
N ALA A 59 -1.92 -14.14 -0.67
CA ALA A 59 -0.60 -13.61 -0.97
C ALA A 59 0.27 -14.75 -1.51
N ASP A 60 0.85 -14.55 -2.70
CA ASP A 60 1.79 -15.50 -3.27
C ASP A 60 3.14 -15.37 -2.54
N GLY A 61 3.60 -16.46 -1.92
CA GLY A 61 4.83 -16.48 -1.14
C GLY A 61 6.11 -16.30 -1.98
N GLU A 62 6.13 -16.76 -3.23
CA GLU A 62 7.25 -16.51 -4.14
C GLU A 62 7.31 -15.03 -4.52
N ARG A 63 6.15 -14.43 -4.79
CA ARG A 63 6.02 -13.01 -5.08
C ARG A 63 6.45 -12.15 -3.88
N VAL A 64 6.00 -12.50 -2.67
CA VAL A 64 6.41 -11.83 -1.42
C VAL A 64 7.93 -11.88 -1.27
N ARG A 65 8.53 -13.06 -1.45
CA ARG A 65 9.99 -13.22 -1.39
C ARG A 65 10.69 -12.33 -2.41
N LYS A 66 10.22 -12.34 -3.66
CA LYS A 66 10.80 -11.55 -4.74
C LYS A 66 10.75 -10.05 -4.44
N ILE A 67 9.61 -9.53 -3.95
CA ILE A 67 9.49 -8.11 -3.57
C ILE A 67 10.50 -7.75 -2.47
N ILE A 68 10.67 -8.63 -1.47
CA ILE A 68 11.65 -8.43 -0.39
C ILE A 68 13.08 -8.42 -0.94
N GLU A 69 13.43 -9.38 -1.80
CA GLU A 69 14.75 -9.49 -2.42
C GLU A 69 15.07 -8.27 -3.30
N ASP A 70 14.13 -7.84 -4.13
CA ASP A 70 14.26 -6.67 -5.02
C ASP A 70 14.49 -5.38 -4.21
N ARG A 71 13.77 -5.20 -3.10
CA ARG A 71 13.96 -4.07 -2.18
C ARG A 71 15.31 -4.15 -1.46
N ALA A 72 15.68 -5.34 -0.99
CA ALA A 72 16.92 -5.56 -0.27
C ALA A 72 18.17 -5.36 -1.14
N ALA A 73 18.08 -5.66 -2.44
CA ALA A 73 19.18 -5.54 -3.40
C ALA A 73 19.73 -4.10 -3.52
N MET A 74 18.95 -3.09 -3.14
CA MET A 74 19.36 -1.69 -3.17
C MET A 74 20.26 -1.29 -1.97
N TYR A 75 20.44 -2.18 -1.00
CA TYR A 75 21.19 -1.92 0.22
C TYR A 75 22.56 -2.61 0.23
N LYS A 76 23.49 -2.08 1.01
CA LYS A 76 24.85 -2.62 1.15
C LYS A 76 24.87 -4.02 1.78
N GLU A 77 23.89 -4.32 2.64
CA GLU A 77 23.77 -5.61 3.33
C GLU A 77 22.38 -6.22 3.08
N PRO A 78 22.11 -6.75 1.87
CA PRO A 78 20.78 -7.21 1.48
C PRO A 78 20.21 -8.27 2.43
N GLN A 79 21.04 -9.20 2.90
CA GLN A 79 20.59 -10.27 3.78
C GLN A 79 20.05 -9.75 5.12
N GLN A 80 20.61 -8.67 5.66
CA GLN A 80 20.08 -8.07 6.89
C GLN A 80 18.70 -7.46 6.65
N VAL A 81 18.49 -6.83 5.48
CA VAL A 81 17.20 -6.26 5.09
C VAL A 81 16.15 -7.36 4.90
N VAL A 82 16.51 -8.45 4.22
CA VAL A 82 15.64 -9.64 4.08
C VAL A 82 15.23 -10.17 5.45
N ASN A 83 16.21 -10.39 6.35
CA ASN A 83 15.93 -10.89 7.69
C ASN A 83 15.04 -9.92 8.49
N TRP A 84 15.24 -8.61 8.33
CA TRP A 84 14.41 -7.60 8.98
C TRP A 84 12.94 -7.71 8.56
N PHE A 85 12.65 -7.83 7.27
CA PHE A 85 11.27 -8.03 6.77
C PHE A 85 10.63 -9.30 7.36
N TYR A 86 11.35 -10.42 7.40
CA TYR A 86 10.79 -11.67 7.95
C TYR A 86 10.69 -11.70 9.47
N SER A 87 11.54 -10.94 10.18
CA SER A 87 11.49 -10.83 11.64
C SER A 87 10.42 -9.88 12.16
N ASN A 88 9.90 -9.01 11.28
CA ASN A 88 8.91 -8.00 11.63
C ASN A 88 7.59 -8.30 10.91
N GLU A 89 6.61 -8.81 11.66
CA GLU A 89 5.32 -9.19 11.08
C GLU A 89 4.57 -8.03 10.41
N GLU A 90 4.71 -6.80 10.90
CA GLU A 90 4.06 -5.64 10.29
C GLU A 90 4.64 -5.36 8.90
N GLN A 91 5.96 -5.46 8.77
CA GLN A 91 6.65 -5.30 7.50
C GLN A 91 6.31 -6.44 6.55
N LEU A 92 6.27 -7.68 7.04
CA LEU A 92 5.86 -8.83 6.23
C LEU A 92 4.42 -8.68 5.71
N ARG A 93 3.47 -8.31 6.58
CA ARG A 93 2.07 -8.04 6.19
C ARG A 93 1.95 -6.91 5.17
N SER A 94 2.81 -5.89 5.24
CA SER A 94 2.85 -4.84 4.23
C SER A 94 3.27 -5.39 2.86
N ILE A 95 4.27 -6.28 2.79
CA ILE A 95 4.67 -6.92 1.53
C ILE A 95 3.58 -7.87 1.01
N GLU A 96 2.95 -8.65 1.88
CA GLU A 96 1.83 -9.52 1.52
C GLU A 96 0.67 -8.72 0.90
N SER A 97 0.39 -7.54 1.44
CA SER A 97 -0.65 -6.64 0.91
C SER A 97 -0.31 -6.16 -0.50
N ILE A 98 0.95 -5.86 -0.78
CA ILE A 98 1.42 -5.47 -2.13
C ILE A 98 1.31 -6.65 -3.09
N SER A 99 1.70 -7.85 -2.65
CA SER A 99 1.55 -9.08 -3.44
C SER A 99 0.08 -9.33 -3.81
N LEU A 100 -0.85 -9.12 -2.87
CA LEU A 100 -2.29 -9.21 -3.14
C LEU A 100 -2.77 -8.15 -4.14
N GLU A 101 -2.33 -6.90 -3.98
CA GLU A 101 -2.70 -5.80 -4.88
C GLU A 101 -2.28 -6.09 -6.33
N GLU A 102 -1.02 -6.49 -6.54
CA GLU A 102 -0.51 -6.82 -7.87
C GLU A 102 -1.29 -7.99 -8.51
N GLN A 103 -1.59 -9.03 -7.73
CA GLN A 103 -2.39 -10.16 -8.20
C GLN A 103 -3.80 -9.75 -8.64
N VAL A 104 -4.45 -8.86 -7.88
CA VAL A 104 -5.77 -8.34 -8.25
C VAL A 104 -5.70 -7.54 -9.54
N VAL A 105 -4.69 -6.67 -9.69
CA VAL A 105 -4.47 -5.89 -10.91
C VAL A 105 -4.28 -6.80 -12.12
N GLU A 106 -3.48 -7.87 -11.99
CA GLU A 106 -3.26 -8.85 -13.06
C GLU A 106 -4.56 -9.56 -13.49
N ILE A 107 -5.38 -9.96 -12.52
CA ILE A 107 -6.68 -10.59 -12.78
C ILE A 107 -7.59 -9.61 -13.54
N LEU A 108 -7.69 -8.37 -13.08
CA LEU A 108 -8.51 -7.35 -13.73
C LEU A 108 -8.03 -7.04 -15.15
N LEU A 109 -6.71 -6.96 -15.37
CA LEU A 109 -6.13 -6.76 -16.70
C LEU A 109 -6.40 -7.94 -17.64
N SER A 110 -6.32 -9.17 -17.13
CA SER A 110 -6.65 -10.38 -17.88
C SER A 110 -8.12 -10.38 -18.31
N GLU A 111 -9.05 -10.11 -17.39
CA GLU A 111 -10.49 -10.04 -17.66
C GLU A 111 -10.84 -8.91 -18.65
N ALA A 112 -10.27 -7.72 -18.46
CA ALA A 112 -10.46 -6.60 -19.39
C ALA A 112 -9.92 -6.90 -20.80
N SER A 113 -8.78 -7.60 -20.89
CA SER A 113 -8.18 -8.01 -22.16
C SER A 113 -9.04 -9.05 -22.88
N GLN A 114 -9.70 -9.94 -22.15
CA GLN A 114 -10.65 -10.90 -22.73
C GLN A 114 -11.90 -10.18 -23.24
N LEU A 115 -12.44 -9.21 -22.50
CA LEU A 115 -13.61 -8.43 -22.91
C LEU A 115 -13.36 -7.67 -24.22
N ARG A 116 -12.17 -7.11 -24.42
CA ARG A 116 -11.82 -6.36 -25.65
C ARG A 116 -11.67 -7.24 -26.90
N ARG A 117 -11.53 -8.56 -26.73
CA ARG A 117 -11.38 -9.52 -27.85
C ARG A 117 -12.73 -10.07 -28.34
N ASN A 118 -13.81 -9.82 -27.61
CA ASN A 118 -15.19 -10.17 -27.97
C ASN A 118 -15.93 -8.95 -28.54
#